data_AF-K9EL99-F1
#
_entry.id   AF-K9EL99-F1
#
_cell.length_a   1.000
_cell.length_b   1.000
_cell.length_c   1.000
_cell.angle_alpha   90.00
_cell.angle_beta   90.00
_cell.angle_gamma   90.00
#
_symmetry.space_group_name_H-M   'P 1'
#
loop_
_entity.id
_entity.type
_entity.pdbx_description
1 polymer ?
#
loop_
_entity_poly.entity_id
_entity_poly.type
_entity_poly.pdbx_seq_one_letter_code
_entity_poly.pdbx_strand_id
1 'polypeptide(L)' 'MAKINLSLLFNGNCEEAFNFYKSAFGTEFTFIGRYGDIPPQGGMPAISENEKAK' A
#
# COMPACT_ATOMS: atom_id res chain seq x y z
N MET A 1 26.97 -0.28 -5.56
CA MET A 1 26.44 -1.55 -5.00
C MET A 1 25.03 -1.74 -5.56
N ALA A 2 24.63 -2.95 -5.96
CA ALA A 2 23.31 -3.18 -6.56
C ALA A 2 22.18 -3.01 -5.52
N LYS A 3 21.07 -2.38 -5.91
CA LYS A 3 19.87 -2.24 -5.07
C LYS A 3 18.79 -3.17 -5.61
N ILE A 4 18.24 -4.02 -4.74
CA ILE A 4 17.13 -4.90 -5.06
C ILE A 4 15.87 -4.30 -4.45
N ASN A 5 14.83 -4.09 -5.26
CA ASN A 5 13.52 -3.64 -4.80
C ASN A 5 12.53 -4.76 -5.05
N LEU A 6 11.90 -5.25 -3.99
CA LEU A 6 10.92 -6.34 -4.05
C LEU A 6 9.51 -5.74 -4.04
N SER A 7 8.63 -6.24 -4.92
CA SER A 7 7.21 -5.88 -4.95
C SER A 7 6.39 -7.07 -4.50
N LEU A 8 5.62 -6.90 -3.43
CA LEU A 8 4.75 -7.93 -2.87
C LEU A 8 3.30 -7.54 -3.13
N LEU A 9 2.50 -8.48 -3.60
CA LEU A 9 1.07 -8.30 -3.83
C LEU A 9 0.28 -9.06 -2.75
N PHE A 10 -0.65 -8.36 -2.12
CA PHE A 10 -1.48 -8.88 -1.05
C PHE A 10 -2.96 -8.78 -1.43
N ASN A 11 -3.79 -9.68 -0.91
CA ASN A 11 -5.21 -9.68 -1.19
C ASN A 11 -5.96 -8.77 -0.20
N GLY A 12 -5.74 -7.46 -0.33
CA GLY A 12 -6.42 -6.44 0.49
C GLY A 12 -5.91 -6.29 1.93
N ASN A 13 -4.87 -7.02 2.34
CA ASN A 13 -4.28 -7.00 3.68
C ASN A 13 -2.81 -6.52 3.70
N CYS A 14 -2.43 -5.68 2.73
CA CYS A 14 -1.06 -5.17 2.60
C CYS A 14 -0.61 -4.40 3.86
N GLU A 15 -1.43 -3.43 4.32
CA GLU A 15 -1.09 -2.59 5.47
C GLU A 15 -0.92 -3.42 6.76
N GLU A 16 -1.77 -4.44 6.98
CA GLU A 16 -1.65 -5.35 8.13
C GLU A 16 -0.34 -6.15 8.10
N ALA A 17 -0.01 -6.74 6.94
CA ALA A 17 1.23 -7.50 6.77
C ALA A 17 2.47 -6.61 6.98
N PHE A 18 2.45 -5.39 6.44
CA PHE A 18 3.55 -4.45 6.62
C PHE A 18 3.65 -3.93 8.06
N ASN A 19 2.54 -3.77 8.79
CA ASN A 19 2.58 -3.45 10.23
C ASN A 19 3.18 -4.60 11.05
N PHE A 20 2.87 -5.85 10.70
CA PHE A 20 3.54 -7.01 11.29
C PHE A 20 5.04 -6.99 11.03
N TYR A 21 5.47 -6.72 9.79
CA TYR A 21 6.89 -6.58 9.45
C TYR A 21 7.55 -5.40 10.16
N LYS A 22 6.85 -4.26 10.28
CA LYS A 22 7.29 -3.09 11.05
C LYS A 22 7.64 -3.50 12.48
N SER A 23 6.74 -4.23 13.14
CA SER A 23 6.95 -4.72 14.51
C SER A 23 8.06 -5.77 14.60
N ALA A 24 8.18 -6.66 13.62
CA ALA A 24 9.18 -7.73 13.64
C ALA A 24 10.61 -7.22 13.40
N PHE A 25 10.77 -6.23 12.51
CA PHE A 25 12.07 -5.68 12.12
C PHE A 25 12.45 -4.38 12.84
N GLY A 26 11.51 -3.77 13.57
CA GLY A 26 11.74 -2.51 14.30
C GLY A 26 11.98 -1.31 13.36
N THR A 27 11.52 -1.38 12.12
CA THR A 27 11.68 -0.31 11.12
C THR A 27 10.50 0.64 11.13
N GLU A 28 10.58 1.75 10.39
CA GLU A 28 9.44 2.64 10.15
C GLU A 28 9.10 2.71 8.66
N PHE A 29 7.84 3.01 8.36
CA PHE A 29 7.42 3.24 6.98
C PHE A 29 7.94 4.58 6.49
N THR A 30 8.56 4.58 5.32
CA THR A 30 8.95 5.83 4.65
C THR A 30 7.76 6.47 3.93
N PHE A 31 6.81 5.66 3.46
CA PHE A 31 5.61 6.09 2.75
C PHE A 31 4.54 5.00 2.80
N ILE A 32 3.28 5.40 2.97
CA ILE A 32 2.09 4.58 2.75
C ILE A 32 1.19 5.39 1.81
N GLY A 33 0.80 4.78 0.68
CA GLY A 33 -0.21 5.33 -0.21
C GLY A 33 -1.41 4.41 -0.25
N ARG A 34 -2.62 4.99 -0.21
CA ARG A 34 -3.89 4.28 -0.32
C ARG A 34 -4.56 4.57 -1.66
N TYR A 35 -5.50 3.75 -2.06
CA TYR A 35 -6.31 3.96 -3.25
C TYR A 35 -7.06 5.29 -3.21
N GLY A 36 -7.50 5.74 -2.02
CA GLY A 36 -8.14 7.04 -1.83
C GLY A 36 -7.24 8.25 -2.10
N ASP A 37 -5.92 8.08 -2.03
CA ASP A 37 -4.94 9.14 -2.32
C ASP A 37 -4.67 9.29 -3.82
N ILE A 38 -5.15 8.34 -4.63
CA ILE A 38 -4.95 8.37 -6.09
C ILE A 38 -5.93 9.38 -6.69
N PRO A 39 -5.44 10.41 -7.41
CA PRO A 39 -6.32 11.39 -8.04
C PRO A 39 -7.21 10.72 -9.09
N PRO A 40 -8.48 11.12 -9.22
CA PRO A 40 -9.40 10.55 -10.20
C PRO A 40 -8.84 10.78 -11.61
N GLN A 41 -8.65 9.70 -12.36
CA GLN A 41 -8.23 9.75 -13.76
C GLN A 41 -9.46 9.65 -14.67
N GLY A 42 -9.53 10.48 -15.70
CA GLY A 42 -10.62 10.46 -16.67
C GLY A 42 -10.76 9.10 -17.35
N GLY A 43 -11.95 8.50 -17.29
CA GLY A 43 -12.24 7.19 -17.88
C GLY A 43 -12.06 5.99 -16.93
N MET A 44 -11.61 6.19 -15.69
CA MET A 44 -11.62 5.14 -14.68
C MET A 44 -12.91 5.18 -13.84
N PRO A 45 -13.47 4.01 -13.46
CA PRO A 45 -14.59 3.95 -12.53
C PRO A 45 -14.19 4.52 -11.17
N ALA A 46 -15.16 5.11 -10.46
CA ALA A 46 -14.94 5.61 -9.12
C ALA A 46 -14.53 4.46 -8.17
N ILE A 47 -13.49 4.68 -7.38
CA ILE A 47 -13.05 3.73 -6.35
C ILE A 47 -14.15 3.66 -5.30
N SER A 48 -14.63 2.42 -5.04
CA SER A 48 -15.67 2.18 -4.05
C SER A 48 -15.22 2.65 -2.65
N GLU A 49 -16.16 3.09 -1.83
CA GLU A 49 -15.84 3.72 -0.54
C GLU A 49 -15.06 2.80 0.40
N ASN A 50 -15.33 1.49 0.37
CA ASN A 50 -14.63 0.47 1.14
C ASN A 50 -13.19 0.22 0.67
N GLU A 51 -12.89 0.50 -0.61
CA GLU A 51 -11.56 0.30 -1.18
C GLU A 51 -10.66 1.52 -0.97
N LYS A 52 -11.21 2.72 -0.72
CA LYS A 52 -10.42 3.96 -0.55
C LYS A 52 -9.42 3.92 0.61
N ALA A 53 -9.73 3.16 1.66
CA ALA A 53 -8.88 3.03 2.84
C ALA A 53 -7.78 1.97 2.69
N LYS A 54 -7.83 1.16 1.63
CA LYS A 54 -6.80 0.17 1.29
C LYS A 54 -5.74 0.80 0.39
#